data_AF-A0A5H2YPX2-F1
#
_entry.id   AF-A0A5H2YPX2-F1
#
_cell.length_a   1.000
_cell.length_b   1.000
_cell.length_c   1.000
_cell.angle_alpha   90.00
_cell.angle_beta   90.00
_cell.angle_gamma   90.00
#
_symmetry.space_group_name_H-M   'P 1'
#
loop_
_entity.id
_entity.type
_entity.pdbx_description
1 polymer ?
#
loop_
_entity_poly.entity_id
_entity_poly.type
_entity_poly.pdbx_seq_one_letter_code
_entity_poly.pdbx_strand_id
1 'polypeptide(L)'
;MTIQSVTHCKASNGAGVTLFAPPLEGVGRAESAVRAGNLAKRAESAEQLVQTNADGNVAIAPIIEWSYDEVFTYLGMCSNGLEETYSDFKRVIEIYREASGECVIAGSDGNRTASACGSRTGCYTCLAVKNDRSMDQMVQEPHNAFMRPLAAFRRFLANTFHDLSRRTWVGRTIDENGYIRFAVDGYSPAMLQELLRYALTIDIEEREAAAGLGIAPRFQIVSMEALLAISAHWSLQGFALPYSGLKIYRDIERGARYPVPDVPEAPKVAIPPARFIHCGRGWDEGHAWMYTGLRDVMIDAFGGEGCIGHREIVSKGHQRTIMDVANSEMFSIDAEGAAMFMLFELDRVVDDWHGPNARPLLMEGHHVAGVEYRNYVSYGFLSVAKGQEGKIDEILRRTAWRERLGLAGYQYEHARALAMSVEAPVPIIPSQEEVLAKQRNEIKARREAKRQQIAQQRMSLADLHRDWAPDVSWRRLVQQGKLKMPAIPRTKNGRLVLRHLITRYAFLSFLQENPLVMQRVRHFRTRRRNSVTRDLFGMAA
;
A
#
# COMPACT_ATOMS: atom_id res chain seq x y z
N MET A 1 8.33 28.38 8.12
CA MET A 1 9.24 27.23 7.94
C MET A 1 8.51 25.98 8.38
N THR A 2 8.16 25.12 7.43
CA THR A 2 7.35 23.92 7.64
C THR A 2 8.22 22.85 8.31
N ILE A 3 7.95 22.50 9.57
CA ILE A 3 8.60 21.37 10.23
C ILE A 3 7.95 20.11 9.65
N GLN A 4 8.58 19.55 8.61
CA GLN A 4 8.27 18.20 8.16
C GLN A 4 8.68 17.24 9.28
N SER A 5 7.70 16.52 9.84
CA SER A 5 7.96 15.35 10.67
C SER A 5 8.59 14.27 9.79
N VAL A 6 9.92 14.17 9.87
CA VAL A 6 10.69 13.12 9.21
C VAL A 6 10.34 11.79 9.86
N THR A 7 9.39 11.08 9.26
CA THR A 7 9.14 9.67 9.56
C THR A 7 10.24 8.83 8.91
N HIS A 8 10.71 7.82 9.64
CA HIS A 8 11.91 7.00 9.38
C HIS A 8 12.26 6.75 7.90
N CYS A 9 13.35 7.39 7.43
CA CYS A 9 14.17 6.85 6.34
C CYS A 9 15.31 6.03 6.96
N LYS A 10 15.29 4.69 6.81
CA LYS A 10 16.51 3.88 6.99
C LYS A 10 17.38 4.07 5.75
N ALA A 11 18.24 5.08 5.76
CA ALA A 11 19.24 5.24 4.72
C ALA A 11 20.33 4.17 4.86
N SER A 12 20.61 3.50 3.75
CA SER A 12 21.75 2.63 3.54
C SER A 12 23.08 3.38 3.74
N ASN A 13 23.96 2.80 4.56
CA ASN A 13 25.41 2.98 4.61
C ASN A 13 25.99 4.28 4.01
N GLY A 14 26.01 5.34 4.81
CA GLY A 14 26.82 6.54 4.60
C GLY A 14 26.87 7.32 5.90
N ALA A 15 28.05 7.79 6.33
CA ALA A 15 28.27 8.47 7.60
C ALA A 15 27.65 9.89 7.61
N GLY A 16 26.32 9.98 7.59
CA GLY A 16 25.57 11.21 7.85
C GLY A 16 25.00 11.19 9.26
N VAL A 17 25.26 12.24 10.04
CA VAL A 17 24.60 12.47 11.33
C VAL A 17 23.10 12.60 11.06
N THR A 18 22.34 11.55 11.37
CA THR A 18 20.88 11.60 11.28
C THR A 18 20.36 12.28 12.53
N LEU A 19 19.87 13.52 12.42
CA LEU A 19 19.18 14.18 13.52
C LEU A 19 17.83 13.49 13.72
N PHE A 20 17.72 12.74 14.81
CA PHE A 20 16.45 12.16 15.23
C PHE A 20 15.66 13.22 16.00
N ALA A 21 14.63 13.78 15.38
CA ALA A 21 13.67 14.65 16.05
C ALA A 21 12.50 13.80 16.54
N PRO A 22 12.30 13.65 17.85
CA PRO A 22 11.13 12.95 18.36
C PRO A 22 9.85 13.75 18.06
N PRO A 23 8.71 13.08 17.82
CA PRO A 23 7.43 13.76 17.68
C PRO A 23 7.06 14.47 18.99
N LEU A 24 6.65 15.73 18.86
CA LEU A 24 6.08 16.55 19.91
C LEU A 24 4.57 16.44 19.86
N GLU A 25 3.95 16.01 20.95
CA GLU A 25 2.49 15.88 21.06
C GLU A 25 1.89 17.03 21.88
N GLY A 26 0.89 17.70 21.31
CA GLY A 26 0.11 18.75 21.98
C GLY A 26 -1.11 18.19 22.72
N VAL A 27 -0.91 17.19 23.58
CA VAL A 27 -1.98 16.51 24.32
C VAL A 27 -1.99 16.94 25.78
N GLY A 28 -3.18 17.07 26.38
CA GLY A 28 -3.36 17.44 27.78
C GLY A 28 -4.21 16.44 28.56
N ARG A 29 -3.87 16.16 29.83
CA ARG A 29 -4.68 15.31 30.72
C ARG A 29 -6.03 15.94 31.04
N ALA A 30 -6.08 17.26 31.13
CA ALA A 30 -7.30 18.01 31.40
C ALA A 30 -8.32 17.96 30.24
N GLU A 31 -7.95 17.51 29.04
CA GLU A 31 -8.84 17.53 27.87
C GLU A 31 -9.98 16.49 27.96
N SER A 32 -9.72 15.29 28.51
CA SER A 32 -10.76 14.31 28.81
C SER A 32 -10.24 13.16 29.70
N ALA A 33 -11.13 12.58 30.52
CA ALA A 33 -10.81 11.42 31.36
C ALA A 33 -10.30 10.20 30.55
N VAL A 34 -10.88 9.97 29.36
CA VAL A 34 -10.45 8.87 28.47
C VAL A 34 -9.03 9.12 27.95
N ARG A 35 -8.72 10.36 27.56
CA ARG A 35 -7.37 10.72 27.10
C ARG A 35 -6.36 10.61 28.24
N ALA A 36 -6.68 11.13 29.42
CA ALA A 36 -5.84 10.99 30.61
C ALA A 36 -5.51 9.52 30.92
N GLY A 37 -6.50 8.63 30.86
CA GLY A 37 -6.29 7.20 31.05
C GLY A 37 -5.39 6.56 29.98
N ASN A 38 -5.47 7.01 28.73
CA ASN A 38 -4.60 6.51 27.66
C ASN A 38 -3.17 7.04 27.77
N LEU A 39 -3.01 8.32 28.13
CA LEU A 39 -1.69 8.93 28.36
C LEU A 39 -0.97 8.25 29.53
N ALA A 40 -1.69 7.97 30.61
CA ALA A 40 -1.15 7.23 31.75
C ALA A 40 -0.70 5.81 31.37
N LYS A 41 -1.45 5.09 30.54
CA LYS A 41 -1.06 3.76 30.03
C LYS A 41 0.22 3.79 29.19
N ARG A 42 0.44 4.87 28.43
CA ARG A 42 1.65 5.06 27.60
C ARG A 42 2.80 5.69 28.37
N ALA A 43 2.59 6.04 29.64
CA ALA A 43 3.55 6.70 30.51
C ALA A 43 4.15 7.98 29.90
N GLU A 44 3.39 8.70 29.08
CA GLU A 44 3.88 9.92 28.41
C GLU A 44 4.26 11.00 29.43
N SER A 45 5.32 11.74 29.10
CA SER A 45 5.95 12.72 29.97
C SER A 45 6.12 14.07 29.27
N ALA A 46 6.08 15.14 30.06
CA ALA A 46 6.36 16.50 29.59
C ALA A 46 7.84 16.71 29.25
N GLU A 47 8.74 16.02 29.96
CA GLU A 47 10.17 16.31 29.96
C GLU A 47 11.00 15.16 29.37
N GLN A 48 10.47 13.94 29.40
CA GLN A 48 11.22 12.74 29.02
C GLN A 48 10.67 12.12 27.74
N LEU A 49 11.60 11.60 26.93
CA LEU A 49 11.25 10.76 25.79
C LEU A 49 10.82 9.39 26.26
N VAL A 50 9.57 9.04 25.98
CA VAL A 50 8.98 7.76 26.39
C VAL A 50 8.61 6.95 25.16
N GLN A 51 8.92 5.65 25.19
CA GLN A 51 8.47 4.72 24.16
C GLN A 51 6.97 4.48 24.32
N THR A 52 6.18 4.95 23.35
CA THR A 52 4.72 4.91 23.41
C THR A 52 4.13 3.61 22.86
N ASN A 53 4.91 2.81 22.13
CA ASN A 53 4.45 1.54 21.57
C ASN A 53 5.58 0.48 21.42
N ALA A 54 5.16 -0.75 21.11
CA ALA A 54 6.07 -1.88 20.88
C ALA A 54 6.92 -1.75 19.60
N ASP A 55 6.51 -0.88 18.66
CA ASP A 55 7.22 -0.61 17.41
C ASP A 55 8.42 0.33 17.59
N GLY A 56 8.66 0.81 18.82
CA GLY A 56 9.79 1.66 19.18
C GLY A 56 9.59 3.15 18.87
N ASN A 57 8.35 3.59 18.65
CA ASN A 57 8.04 5.02 18.54
C ASN A 57 8.23 5.67 19.91
N VAL A 58 8.87 6.83 19.91
CA VAL A 58 9.04 7.68 21.09
C VAL A 58 8.23 8.95 20.93
N ALA A 59 7.73 9.52 22.02
CA ALA A 59 7.06 10.81 22.03
C ALA A 59 7.40 11.60 23.30
N ILE A 60 7.19 12.91 23.24
CA ILE A 60 7.23 13.82 24.38
C ILE A 60 6.02 14.77 24.27
N ALA A 61 5.38 15.06 25.40
CA ALA A 61 4.13 15.83 25.46
C ALA A 61 4.27 17.05 26.41
N PRO A 62 4.90 18.15 25.98
CA PRO A 62 5.32 19.25 26.87
C PRO A 62 4.18 19.92 27.66
N ILE A 63 2.97 19.90 27.12
CA ILE A 63 1.78 20.53 27.71
C ILE A 63 0.83 19.52 28.39
N ILE A 64 1.32 18.32 28.71
CA ILE A 64 0.48 17.23 29.27
C ILE A 64 -0.25 17.58 30.57
N GLU A 65 0.36 18.43 31.40
CA GLU A 65 -0.22 18.89 32.66
C GLU A 65 -0.97 20.22 32.53
N TRP A 66 -0.90 20.88 31.36
CA TRP A 66 -1.53 22.17 31.16
C TRP A 66 -3.05 22.01 31.00
N SER A 67 -3.77 22.92 31.64
CA SER A 67 -5.19 23.12 31.42
C SER A 67 -5.46 23.93 30.15
N TYR A 68 -6.71 23.90 29.70
CA TYR A 68 -7.15 24.69 28.56
C TYR A 68 -6.90 26.19 28.77
N ASP A 69 -7.26 26.71 29.95
CA ASP A 69 -7.13 28.14 30.26
C ASP A 69 -5.67 28.58 30.32
N GLU A 70 -4.77 27.75 30.84
CA GLU A 70 -3.32 28.03 30.86
C GLU A 70 -2.75 28.12 29.44
N VAL A 71 -3.15 27.20 28.55
CA VAL A 71 -2.72 27.23 27.14
C VAL A 71 -3.19 28.52 26.47
N PHE A 72 -4.48 28.86 26.55
CA PHE A 72 -4.99 30.06 25.88
C PHE A 72 -4.53 31.37 26.52
N THR A 73 -4.30 31.39 27.83
CA THR A 73 -3.66 32.52 28.52
C THR A 73 -2.26 32.75 27.98
N TYR A 74 -1.46 31.69 27.85
CA TYR A 74 -0.10 31.78 27.32
C TYR A 74 -0.09 32.24 25.85
N LEU A 75 -0.99 31.69 25.01
CA LEU A 75 -1.16 32.15 23.62
C LEU A 75 -1.53 33.64 23.57
N GLY A 76 -2.41 34.10 24.47
CA GLY A 76 -2.79 35.50 24.61
C GLY A 76 -1.62 36.40 25.03
N MET A 77 -0.79 35.97 25.97
CA MET A 77 0.43 36.69 26.38
C MET A 77 1.40 36.85 25.21
N CYS A 78 1.65 35.78 24.46
CA CYS A 78 2.49 35.81 23.26
C CYS A 78 1.92 36.76 22.19
N SER A 79 0.60 36.68 21.93
CA SER A 79 -0.07 37.55 20.95
C SER A 79 -0.03 39.04 21.30
N ASN A 80 0.08 39.37 22.59
CA ASN A 80 0.20 40.74 23.08
C ASN A 80 1.66 41.19 23.26
N GLY A 81 2.64 40.35 22.90
CA GLY A 81 4.07 40.65 23.02
C GLY A 81 4.57 40.68 24.47
N LEU A 82 3.83 40.08 25.41
CA LEU A 82 4.27 39.93 26.81
C LEU A 82 5.29 38.81 26.97
N GLU A 83 5.25 37.82 26.07
CA GLU A 83 6.17 36.69 26.02
C GLU A 83 6.79 36.58 24.62
N GLU A 84 8.11 36.45 24.54
CA GLU A 84 8.83 36.28 23.28
C GLU A 84 8.91 34.80 22.91
N THR A 85 8.38 34.44 21.74
CA THR A 85 8.41 33.07 21.23
C THR A 85 8.62 33.05 19.71
N TYR A 86 8.58 31.87 19.09
CA TYR A 86 8.78 31.71 17.65
C TYR A 86 7.60 32.21 16.78
N SER A 87 6.45 32.55 17.38
CA SER A 87 5.24 32.99 16.68
C SER A 87 4.40 33.91 17.56
N ASP A 88 3.60 34.79 16.96
CA ASP A 88 2.65 35.61 17.71
C ASP A 88 1.35 34.86 18.07
N PHE A 89 1.17 33.65 17.55
CA PHE A 89 -0.02 32.79 17.75
C PHE A 89 -1.37 33.43 17.45
N LYS A 90 -1.43 34.61 16.82
CA LYS A 90 -2.68 35.34 16.53
C LYS A 90 -3.62 34.48 15.69
N ARG A 91 -3.07 33.84 14.66
CA ARG A 91 -3.86 32.98 13.77
C ARG A 91 -4.46 31.78 14.50
N VAL A 92 -3.79 31.23 15.52
CA VAL A 92 -4.34 30.13 16.31
C VAL A 92 -5.56 30.60 17.09
N ILE A 93 -5.44 31.74 17.77
CA ILE A 93 -6.55 32.36 18.53
C ILE A 93 -7.73 32.66 17.61
N GLU A 94 -7.46 33.23 16.42
CA GLU A 94 -8.49 33.51 15.41
C GLU A 94 -9.22 32.25 14.96
N ILE A 95 -8.49 31.18 14.61
CA ILE A 95 -9.11 29.92 14.18
C ILE A 95 -10.06 29.38 15.25
N TYR A 96 -9.65 29.36 16.52
CA TYR A 96 -10.51 28.86 17.59
C TYR A 96 -11.71 29.80 17.84
N ARG A 97 -11.54 31.12 17.75
CA ARG A 97 -12.62 32.10 17.85
C ARG A 97 -13.65 31.91 16.74
N GLU A 98 -13.20 31.74 15.50
CA GLU A 98 -14.04 31.54 14.32
C GLU A 98 -14.74 30.17 14.34
N ALA A 99 -14.05 29.13 14.82
CA ALA A 99 -14.58 27.77 14.90
C ALA A 99 -15.56 27.52 16.06
N SER A 100 -15.59 28.41 17.06
CA SER A 100 -16.51 28.34 18.20
C SER A 100 -17.65 29.36 18.11
N GLY A 101 -17.42 30.46 17.39
CA GLY A 101 -18.35 31.59 17.31
C GLY A 101 -18.37 32.48 18.55
N GLU A 102 -17.54 32.20 19.56
CA GLU A 102 -17.44 32.96 20.81
C GLU A 102 -15.97 33.29 21.16
N CYS A 103 -15.75 34.27 22.04
CA CYS A 103 -14.40 34.61 22.47
C CYS A 103 -13.80 33.50 23.35
N VAL A 104 -12.65 32.98 22.93
CA VAL A 104 -11.91 31.89 23.59
C VAL A 104 -11.11 32.38 24.81
N ILE A 105 -10.80 33.68 24.86
CA ILE A 105 -9.93 34.29 25.89
C ILE A 105 -10.75 34.90 27.04
N ALA A 106 -12.08 34.99 26.92
CA ALA A 106 -12.93 35.59 27.95
C ALA A 106 -13.22 34.60 29.10
N GLY A 107 -12.28 34.50 30.04
CA GLY A 107 -12.50 33.94 31.37
C GLY A 107 -12.85 35.04 32.38
N SER A 108 -14.14 35.28 32.64
CA SER A 108 -14.60 35.95 33.86
C SER A 108 -16.09 35.75 34.21
N ASP A 109 -16.87 35.00 33.44
CA ASP A 109 -18.20 34.59 33.86
C ASP A 109 -18.15 33.20 34.51
N GLY A 110 -18.23 33.18 35.85
CA GLY A 110 -18.13 32.01 36.73
C GLY A 110 -19.20 30.92 36.58
N ASN A 111 -19.80 30.81 35.39
CA ASN A 111 -20.82 29.81 35.05
C ASN A 111 -20.46 28.98 33.80
N ARG A 112 -19.32 29.23 33.16
CA ARG A 112 -18.75 28.29 32.20
C ARG A 112 -18.09 27.17 32.99
N THR A 113 -18.77 26.04 33.12
CA THR A 113 -18.08 24.77 33.39
C THR A 113 -16.93 24.67 32.39
N ALA A 114 -15.75 24.22 32.83
CA ALA A 114 -14.57 23.93 32.01
C ALA A 114 -14.89 22.81 31.00
N SER A 115 -15.85 23.06 30.13
CA SER A 115 -16.27 22.19 29.05
C SER A 115 -15.17 22.30 28.01
N ALA A 116 -14.47 21.18 27.81
CA ALA A 116 -13.46 21.05 26.79
C ALA A 116 -13.97 21.69 25.49
N CYS A 117 -13.15 22.57 24.92
CA CYS A 117 -13.45 23.30 23.70
C CYS A 117 -14.13 22.39 22.66
N GLY A 118 -15.42 22.64 22.40
CA GLY A 118 -16.21 21.86 21.48
C GLY A 118 -15.85 22.09 20.02
N SER A 119 -15.09 23.16 19.72
CA SER A 119 -14.65 23.47 18.36
C SER A 119 -13.60 22.48 17.92
N ARG A 120 -13.93 21.73 16.87
CA ARG A 120 -13.03 20.76 16.24
C ARG A 120 -12.72 21.24 14.85
N THR A 121 -11.46 21.49 14.55
CA THR A 121 -10.98 21.63 13.19
C THR A 121 -10.68 20.23 12.65
N GLY A 122 -11.10 19.95 11.42
CA GLY A 122 -11.04 18.62 10.84
C GLY A 122 -10.70 18.67 9.35
N CYS A 123 -10.39 17.50 8.81
CA CYS A 123 -10.21 17.36 7.37
C CYS A 123 -11.54 17.57 6.64
N TYR A 124 -11.51 18.33 5.54
CA TYR A 124 -12.69 18.61 4.72
C TYR A 124 -13.31 17.38 4.04
N THR A 125 -12.67 16.21 4.06
CA THR A 125 -13.24 14.95 3.57
C THR A 125 -13.67 13.99 4.68
N CYS A 126 -13.33 14.28 5.94
CA CYS A 126 -13.57 13.36 7.05
C CYS A 126 -15.03 13.43 7.54
N LEU A 127 -15.72 12.30 7.46
CA LEU A 127 -17.11 12.13 7.90
C LEU A 127 -17.24 11.53 9.30
N ALA A 128 -16.14 11.44 10.07
CA ALA A 128 -16.19 10.89 11.44
C ALA A 128 -17.08 11.73 12.36
N VAL A 129 -17.20 13.03 12.08
CA VAL A 129 -18.14 13.94 12.76
C VAL A 129 -19.39 14.08 11.90
N LYS A 130 -20.58 13.94 12.51
CA LYS A 130 -21.85 14.06 11.79
C LYS A 130 -22.06 15.47 11.21
N ASN A 131 -22.01 16.49 12.08
CA ASN A 131 -22.21 17.89 11.69
C ASN A 131 -20.96 18.70 12.07
N ASP A 132 -20.32 19.31 11.06
CA ASP A 132 -19.11 20.11 11.24
C ASP A 132 -19.47 21.58 11.49
N ARG A 133 -19.93 21.86 12.72
CA ARG A 133 -20.34 23.22 13.13
C ARG A 133 -19.19 24.23 13.02
N SER A 134 -17.97 23.80 13.31
CA SER A 134 -16.79 24.63 13.25
C SER A 134 -16.56 25.15 11.84
N MET A 135 -16.59 24.25 10.85
CA MET A 135 -16.45 24.62 9.44
C MET A 135 -17.58 25.55 9.00
N ASP A 136 -18.84 25.24 9.35
CA ASP A 136 -20.00 26.05 8.99
C ASP A 136 -19.95 27.48 9.58
N GLN A 137 -19.29 27.67 10.73
CA GLN A 137 -19.03 28.99 11.32
C GLN A 137 -17.85 29.70 10.63
N MET A 138 -16.72 29.01 10.44
CA MET A 138 -15.53 29.60 9.81
C MET A 138 -15.82 30.15 8.40
N VAL A 139 -16.67 29.49 7.61
CA VAL A 139 -17.01 29.94 6.24
C VAL A 139 -17.88 31.21 6.18
N GLN A 140 -18.43 31.66 7.31
CA GLN A 140 -19.16 32.93 7.40
C GLN A 140 -18.21 34.13 7.34
N GLU A 141 -16.97 33.95 7.80
CA GLU A 141 -15.96 35.00 7.76
C GLU A 141 -15.51 35.30 6.32
N PRO A 142 -15.50 36.57 5.87
CA PRO A 142 -15.16 36.92 4.49
C PRO A 142 -13.78 36.41 4.04
N HIS A 143 -12.80 36.44 4.94
CA HIS A 143 -11.43 36.00 4.64
C HIS A 143 -11.29 34.46 4.52
N ASN A 144 -12.25 33.71 5.06
CA ASN A 144 -12.34 32.24 4.96
C ASN A 144 -13.33 31.78 3.88
N ALA A 145 -13.85 32.68 3.04
CA ALA A 145 -14.84 32.34 2.01
C ALA A 145 -14.36 31.24 1.03
N PHE A 146 -13.04 31.10 0.86
CA PHE A 146 -12.41 30.04 0.05
C PHE A 146 -12.69 28.61 0.54
N MET A 147 -13.10 28.47 1.81
CA MET A 147 -13.44 27.19 2.42
C MET A 147 -14.85 26.71 2.08
N ARG A 148 -15.72 27.57 1.54
CA ARG A 148 -17.11 27.23 1.15
C ARG A 148 -17.22 26.04 0.18
N PRO A 149 -16.47 25.97 -0.93
CA PRO A 149 -16.52 24.80 -1.81
C PRO A 149 -16.09 23.50 -1.10
N LEU A 150 -15.11 23.56 -0.19
CA LEU A 150 -14.68 22.41 0.61
C LEU A 150 -15.78 21.95 1.57
N ALA A 151 -16.49 22.89 2.21
CA ALA A 151 -17.64 22.57 3.06
C ALA A 151 -18.79 21.94 2.26
N ALA A 152 -19.08 22.46 1.06
CA ALA A 152 -20.08 21.89 0.16
C ALA A 152 -19.70 20.46 -0.28
N PHE A 153 -18.43 20.24 -0.65
CA PHE A 153 -17.91 18.91 -1.01
C PHE A 153 -18.05 17.91 0.14
N ARG A 154 -17.72 18.33 1.37
CA ARG A 154 -17.92 17.52 2.58
C ARG A 154 -19.40 17.15 2.79
N ARG A 155 -20.30 18.13 2.64
CA ARG A 155 -21.74 17.95 2.82
C ARG A 155 -22.30 16.98 1.80
N PHE A 156 -21.88 17.08 0.54
CA PHE A 156 -22.22 16.13 -0.51
C PHE A 156 -21.79 14.70 -0.15
N LEU A 157 -20.57 14.51 0.35
CA LEU A 157 -20.08 13.19 0.82
C LEU A 157 -20.92 12.65 1.98
N ALA A 158 -21.29 13.50 2.94
CA ALA A 158 -22.14 13.11 4.07
C ALA A 158 -23.53 12.67 3.62
N ASN A 159 -24.17 13.49 2.79
CA ASN A 159 -25.55 13.29 2.35
C ASN A 159 -25.68 12.08 1.41
N THR A 160 -24.66 11.77 0.62
CA THR A 160 -24.65 10.61 -0.29
C THR A 160 -24.11 9.33 0.33
N PHE A 161 -23.66 9.36 1.60
CA PHE A 161 -23.03 8.20 2.22
C PHE A 161 -23.95 6.97 2.28
N HIS A 162 -25.25 7.16 2.51
CA HIS A 162 -26.22 6.06 2.60
C HIS A 162 -26.93 5.75 1.27
N ASP A 163 -26.57 6.43 0.18
CA ASP A 163 -27.16 6.20 -1.13
C ASP A 163 -26.58 4.93 -1.79
N LEU A 164 -27.39 3.87 -1.86
CA LEU A 164 -27.01 2.58 -2.45
C LEU A 164 -26.87 2.64 -3.98
N SER A 165 -27.50 3.61 -4.66
CA SER A 165 -27.38 3.78 -6.11
C SER A 165 -25.98 4.24 -6.53
N ARG A 166 -25.27 4.90 -5.61
CA ARG A 166 -23.90 5.40 -5.78
C ARG A 166 -22.84 4.41 -5.34
N ARG A 167 -23.18 3.13 -5.16
CA ARG A 167 -22.26 2.07 -4.70
C ARG A 167 -21.98 1.03 -5.78
N THR A 168 -20.78 0.46 -5.73
CA THR A 168 -20.42 -0.73 -6.50
C THR A 168 -20.90 -1.98 -5.76
N TRP A 169 -21.32 -3.01 -6.50
CA TRP A 169 -21.82 -4.26 -5.91
C TRP A 169 -20.90 -5.46 -6.15
N VAL A 170 -20.05 -5.39 -7.18
CA VAL A 170 -19.12 -6.48 -7.50
C VAL A 170 -17.85 -6.30 -6.70
N GLY A 171 -17.63 -7.15 -5.70
CA GLY A 171 -16.43 -7.15 -4.85
C GLY A 171 -15.16 -7.39 -5.66
N ARG A 172 -13.98 -7.18 -5.09
CA ARG A 172 -12.69 -7.25 -5.83
C ARG A 172 -11.97 -8.60 -5.72
N THR A 173 -12.25 -9.41 -4.71
CA THR A 173 -11.50 -10.66 -4.49
C THR A 173 -12.25 -11.85 -5.09
N ILE A 174 -11.51 -12.73 -5.78
CA ILE A 174 -11.98 -14.07 -6.13
C ILE A 174 -11.46 -15.02 -5.05
N ASP A 175 -12.35 -15.79 -4.44
CA ASP A 175 -11.98 -16.77 -3.42
C ASP A 175 -11.38 -18.06 -4.02
N GLU A 176 -10.86 -18.95 -3.17
CA GLU A 176 -10.27 -20.24 -3.59
C GLU A 176 -11.30 -21.19 -4.25
N ASN A 177 -12.59 -20.93 -4.03
CA ASN A 177 -13.68 -21.69 -4.63
C ASN A 177 -14.12 -21.09 -5.98
N GLY A 178 -13.48 -20.01 -6.42
CA GLY A 178 -13.78 -19.35 -7.68
C GLY A 178 -15.06 -18.51 -7.61
N TYR A 179 -15.39 -17.90 -6.48
CA TYR A 179 -16.53 -16.98 -6.35
C TYR A 179 -16.08 -15.54 -6.07
N ILE A 180 -16.84 -14.59 -6.59
CA ILE A 180 -16.73 -13.16 -6.26
C ILE A 180 -17.92 -12.78 -5.38
N ARG A 181 -17.64 -12.09 -4.27
CA ARG A 181 -18.68 -11.53 -3.41
C ARG A 181 -19.47 -10.43 -4.15
N PHE A 182 -20.78 -10.58 -4.22
CA PHE A 182 -21.73 -9.61 -4.76
C PHE A 182 -22.52 -8.99 -3.60
N ALA A 183 -22.12 -7.80 -3.18
CA ALA A 183 -22.71 -7.06 -2.07
C ALA A 183 -22.31 -5.58 -2.19
N VAL A 184 -23.05 -4.71 -1.52
CA VAL A 184 -22.71 -3.28 -1.45
C VAL A 184 -21.26 -3.10 -0.98
N ASP A 185 -20.49 -2.36 -1.75
CA ASP A 185 -19.07 -2.04 -1.54
C ASP A 185 -18.87 -0.51 -1.66
N GLY A 186 -17.65 -0.05 -1.96
CA GLY A 186 -17.31 1.36 -2.13
C GLY A 186 -18.09 2.10 -3.22
N TYR A 187 -17.73 3.37 -3.46
CA TYR A 187 -18.42 4.20 -4.44
C TYR A 187 -18.42 3.60 -5.86
N SER A 188 -19.49 3.87 -6.60
CA SER A 188 -19.64 3.48 -8.00
C SER A 188 -18.66 4.26 -8.89
N PRO A 189 -18.27 3.72 -10.05
CA PRO A 189 -17.42 4.45 -10.99
C PRO A 189 -17.98 5.82 -11.41
N ALA A 190 -19.31 5.92 -11.57
CA ALA A 190 -19.98 7.18 -11.87
C ALA A 190 -19.79 8.20 -10.74
N MET A 191 -19.99 7.77 -9.48
CA MET A 191 -19.76 8.60 -8.30
C MET A 191 -18.29 9.04 -8.18
N LEU A 192 -17.33 8.15 -8.45
CA LEU A 192 -15.90 8.52 -8.44
C LEU A 192 -15.57 9.58 -9.50
N GLN A 193 -16.18 9.51 -10.68
CA GLN A 193 -16.03 10.55 -11.72
C GLN A 193 -16.67 11.88 -11.30
N GLU A 194 -17.83 11.87 -10.64
CA GLU A 194 -18.43 13.09 -10.07
C GLU A 194 -17.51 13.72 -9.02
N LEU A 195 -16.98 12.92 -8.09
CA LEU A 195 -16.04 13.42 -7.07
C LEU A 195 -14.79 14.04 -7.69
N LEU A 196 -14.25 13.44 -8.76
CA LEU A 196 -13.11 14.01 -9.48
C LEU A 196 -13.48 15.34 -10.18
N ARG A 197 -14.66 15.41 -10.83
CA ARG A 197 -15.16 16.65 -11.46
C ARG A 197 -15.27 17.78 -10.43
N TYR A 198 -15.85 17.50 -9.27
CA TYR A 198 -16.00 18.48 -8.20
C TYR A 198 -14.63 18.92 -7.67
N ALA A 199 -13.75 17.97 -7.32
CA ALA A 199 -12.42 18.29 -6.79
C ALA A 199 -11.60 19.15 -7.76
N LEU A 200 -11.57 18.80 -9.04
CA LEU A 200 -10.83 19.56 -10.05
C LEU A 200 -11.45 20.93 -10.35
N THR A 201 -12.79 21.04 -10.31
CA THR A 201 -13.46 22.34 -10.45
C THR A 201 -13.08 23.26 -9.30
N ILE A 202 -13.10 22.76 -8.06
CA ILE A 202 -12.70 23.52 -6.87
C ILE A 202 -11.23 23.97 -6.97
N ASP A 203 -10.33 23.09 -7.43
CA ASP A 203 -8.92 23.44 -7.59
C ASP A 203 -8.70 24.55 -8.63
N ILE A 204 -9.40 24.49 -9.77
CA ILE A 204 -9.29 25.52 -10.82
C ILE A 204 -9.89 26.85 -10.35
N GLU A 205 -11.03 26.83 -9.67
CA GLU A 205 -11.64 28.05 -9.10
C GLU A 205 -10.73 28.70 -8.04
N GLU A 206 -10.06 27.90 -7.20
CA GLU A 206 -9.08 28.42 -6.24
C GLU A 206 -7.85 29.01 -6.94
N ARG A 207 -7.36 28.37 -8.01
CA ARG A 207 -6.24 28.92 -8.81
C ARG A 207 -6.61 30.27 -9.44
N GLU A 208 -7.81 30.37 -10.02
CA GLU A 208 -8.32 31.61 -10.62
C GLU A 208 -8.51 32.70 -9.55
N ALA A 209 -9.11 32.36 -8.40
CA ALA A 209 -9.32 33.29 -7.29
C ALA A 209 -7.99 33.77 -6.68
N ALA A 210 -7.03 32.87 -6.49
CA ALA A 210 -5.70 33.20 -5.98
C ALA A 210 -4.92 34.10 -6.96
N ALA A 211 -5.00 33.82 -8.26
CA ALA A 211 -4.41 34.67 -9.30
C ALA A 211 -5.04 36.08 -9.30
N GLY A 212 -6.35 36.19 -9.13
CA GLY A 212 -7.04 37.48 -9.00
C GLY A 212 -6.63 38.29 -7.76
N LEU A 213 -6.19 37.60 -6.69
CA LEU A 213 -5.67 38.21 -5.46
C LEU A 213 -4.15 38.43 -5.46
N GLY A 214 -3.42 37.93 -6.47
CA GLY A 214 -1.96 37.98 -6.53
C GLY A 214 -1.26 37.09 -5.49
N ILE A 215 -1.93 36.06 -5.00
CA ILE A 215 -1.38 35.09 -4.03
C ILE A 215 -1.17 33.72 -4.68
N ALA A 216 -0.33 32.88 -4.08
CA ALA A 216 -0.28 31.47 -4.44
C ALA A 216 -1.60 30.77 -4.06
N PRO A 217 -2.06 29.75 -4.82
CA PRO A 217 -3.24 28.96 -4.45
C PRO A 217 -3.13 28.46 -3.01
N ARG A 218 -4.18 28.68 -2.21
CA ARG A 218 -4.18 28.32 -0.78
C ARG A 218 -4.20 26.82 -0.57
N PHE A 219 -4.77 26.08 -1.52
CA PHE A 219 -4.84 24.62 -1.49
C PHE A 219 -4.91 24.04 -2.90
N GLN A 220 -4.66 22.74 -2.98
CA GLN A 220 -4.90 21.90 -4.16
C GLN A 220 -5.32 20.52 -3.65
N ILE A 221 -6.49 20.04 -4.09
CA ILE A 221 -7.09 18.76 -3.72
C ILE A 221 -6.43 17.64 -4.53
N VAL A 222 -6.28 17.82 -5.84
CA VAL A 222 -5.75 16.80 -6.76
C VAL A 222 -4.49 17.34 -7.44
N SER A 223 -3.34 16.79 -7.04
CA SER A 223 -2.08 17.01 -7.76
C SER A 223 -2.07 16.28 -9.12
N MET A 224 -1.11 16.61 -9.99
CA MET A 224 -0.98 15.94 -11.28
C MET A 224 -0.69 14.45 -11.12
N GLU A 225 0.19 14.10 -10.19
CA GLU A 225 0.54 12.74 -9.82
C GLU A 225 -0.67 12.00 -9.26
N ALA A 226 -1.48 12.68 -8.44
CA ALA A 226 -2.72 12.11 -7.91
C ALA A 226 -3.74 11.86 -9.03
N LEU A 227 -3.89 12.77 -10.00
CA LEU A 227 -4.77 12.59 -11.16
C LEU A 227 -4.37 11.36 -11.98
N LEU A 228 -3.09 11.24 -12.34
CA LEU A 228 -2.57 10.10 -13.09
C LEU A 228 -2.69 8.80 -12.29
N ALA A 229 -2.44 8.85 -10.97
CA ALA A 229 -2.66 7.71 -10.09
C ALA A 229 -4.12 7.27 -10.04
N ILE A 230 -5.07 8.22 -9.92
CA ILE A 230 -6.51 7.95 -9.94
C ILE A 230 -6.90 7.28 -11.26
N SER A 231 -6.47 7.85 -12.38
CA SER A 231 -6.79 7.36 -13.72
C SER A 231 -6.18 5.98 -13.97
N ALA A 232 -4.93 5.75 -13.54
CA ALA A 232 -4.29 4.44 -13.56
C ALA A 232 -5.08 3.40 -12.75
N HIS A 233 -5.53 3.74 -11.53
CA HIS A 233 -6.31 2.83 -10.69
C HIS A 233 -7.69 2.54 -11.26
N TRP A 234 -8.33 3.51 -11.93
CA TRP A 234 -9.58 3.27 -12.65
C TRP A 234 -9.38 2.31 -13.82
N SER A 235 -8.29 2.46 -14.57
CA SER A 235 -7.91 1.52 -15.62
C SER A 235 -7.59 0.13 -15.08
N LEU A 236 -6.88 0.05 -13.95
CA LEU A 236 -6.48 -1.20 -13.29
C LEU A 236 -7.71 -2.01 -12.83
N GLN A 237 -8.70 -1.33 -12.25
CA GLN A 237 -9.92 -1.95 -11.72
C GLN A 237 -11.06 -2.03 -12.75
N GLY A 238 -10.87 -1.46 -13.95
CA GLY A 238 -11.89 -1.39 -15.01
C GLY A 238 -13.12 -0.60 -14.58
N PHE A 239 -12.92 0.48 -13.84
CA PHE A 239 -14.01 1.33 -13.35
C PHE A 239 -14.55 2.23 -14.46
N ALA A 240 -13.66 2.85 -15.23
CA ALA A 240 -14.01 3.75 -16.31
C ALA A 240 -13.33 3.29 -17.61
N LEU A 241 -13.79 3.85 -18.74
CA LEU A 241 -13.04 3.74 -19.99
C LEU A 241 -11.67 4.41 -19.84
N PRO A 242 -10.64 3.97 -20.58
CA PRO A 242 -9.31 4.56 -20.55
C PRO A 242 -9.37 6.07 -20.74
N TYR A 243 -8.53 6.77 -20.00
CA TYR A 243 -8.36 8.21 -20.05
C TYR A 243 -9.60 9.02 -19.66
N SER A 244 -10.62 8.41 -19.03
CA SER A 244 -11.79 9.14 -18.56
C SER A 244 -11.43 10.20 -17.51
N GLY A 245 -10.46 9.93 -16.64
CA GLY A 245 -9.97 10.91 -15.66
C GLY A 245 -9.27 12.10 -16.33
N LEU A 246 -8.43 11.82 -17.33
CA LEU A 246 -7.76 12.85 -18.12
C LEU A 246 -8.72 13.68 -18.97
N LYS A 247 -9.77 13.05 -19.52
CA LYS A 247 -10.84 13.75 -20.22
C LYS A 247 -11.52 14.75 -19.29
N ILE A 248 -11.91 14.32 -18.09
CA ILE A 248 -12.51 15.21 -17.09
C ILE A 248 -11.59 16.39 -16.80
N TYR A 249 -10.31 16.13 -16.57
CA TYR A 249 -9.32 17.18 -16.34
C TYR A 249 -9.24 18.17 -17.51
N ARG A 250 -9.06 17.66 -18.74
CA ARG A 250 -8.98 18.47 -19.96
C ARG A 250 -10.22 19.32 -20.19
N ASP A 251 -11.41 18.75 -20.00
CA ASP A 251 -12.66 19.47 -20.20
C ASP A 251 -12.77 20.64 -19.20
N ILE A 252 -12.33 20.46 -17.95
CA ILE A 252 -12.35 21.52 -16.93
C ILE A 252 -11.27 22.58 -17.21
N GLU A 253 -10.05 22.21 -17.58
CA GLU A 253 -9.01 23.15 -18.03
C GLU A 253 -9.49 23.99 -19.23
N ARG A 254 -10.32 23.41 -20.11
CA ARG A 254 -10.94 24.10 -21.26
C ARG A 254 -12.22 24.88 -20.92
N GLY A 255 -12.57 25.02 -19.64
CA GLY A 255 -13.65 25.89 -19.18
C GLY A 255 -14.91 25.17 -18.69
N ALA A 256 -15.00 23.83 -18.74
CA ALA A 256 -16.11 23.13 -18.09
C ALA A 256 -16.04 23.33 -16.57
N ARG A 257 -17.18 23.53 -15.93
CA ARG A 257 -17.27 23.69 -14.46
C ARG A 257 -18.39 22.80 -13.94
N TYR A 258 -18.10 22.07 -12.86
CA TYR A 258 -19.05 21.17 -12.21
C TYR A 258 -19.21 21.61 -10.75
N PRO A 259 -20.17 22.50 -10.45
CA PRO A 259 -20.40 22.91 -9.06
C PRO A 259 -20.89 21.72 -8.24
N VAL A 260 -20.50 21.67 -6.97
CA VAL A 260 -20.97 20.62 -6.04
C VAL A 260 -22.48 20.81 -5.83
N PRO A 261 -23.32 19.80 -6.15
CA PRO A 261 -24.75 19.92 -5.96
C PRO A 261 -25.12 19.84 -4.48
N ASP A 262 -26.10 20.63 -4.06
CA ASP A 262 -26.75 20.47 -2.76
C ASP A 262 -27.81 19.37 -2.87
N VAL A 263 -27.57 18.24 -2.21
CA VAL A 263 -28.42 17.05 -2.27
C VAL A 263 -28.95 16.72 -0.87
N PRO A 264 -30.20 16.25 -0.72
CA PRO A 264 -30.72 15.86 0.58
C PRO A 264 -29.98 14.64 1.16
N GLU A 265 -29.97 14.51 2.49
CA GLU A 265 -29.39 13.33 3.15
C GLU A 265 -30.14 12.06 2.74
N ALA A 266 -29.41 11.08 2.19
CA ALA A 266 -29.96 9.80 1.80
C ALA A 266 -30.41 9.01 3.05
N PRO A 267 -31.60 8.39 3.03
CA PRO A 267 -32.11 7.64 4.16
C PRO A 267 -31.23 6.41 4.44
N LYS A 268 -31.13 6.02 5.71
CA LYS A 268 -30.43 4.79 6.11
C LYS A 268 -31.25 3.56 5.75
N VAL A 269 -30.84 2.87 4.70
CA VAL A 269 -31.48 1.62 4.24
C VAL A 269 -30.70 0.40 4.74
N ALA A 270 -31.41 -0.68 5.05
CA ALA A 270 -30.79 -1.95 5.40
C ALA A 270 -30.01 -2.52 4.20
N ILE A 271 -28.77 -2.95 4.43
CA ILE A 271 -27.91 -3.50 3.37
C ILE A 271 -28.42 -4.92 3.02
N PRO A 272 -28.70 -5.21 1.74
CA PRO A 272 -29.10 -6.55 1.31
C PRO A 272 -28.02 -7.60 1.62
N PRO A 273 -28.42 -8.86 1.87
CA PRO A 273 -27.47 -9.94 2.15
C PRO A 273 -26.53 -10.17 0.95
N ALA A 274 -25.30 -10.58 1.25
CA ALA A 274 -24.31 -10.88 0.23
C ALA A 274 -24.73 -12.09 -0.61
N ARG A 275 -24.54 -11.98 -1.92
CA ARG A 275 -24.65 -13.06 -2.90
C ARG A 275 -23.26 -13.31 -3.50
N PHE A 276 -23.13 -14.30 -4.38
CA PHE A 276 -21.84 -14.74 -4.92
C PHE A 276 -21.94 -15.02 -6.42
N ILE A 277 -21.02 -14.48 -7.21
CA ILE A 277 -20.94 -14.75 -8.66
C ILE A 277 -19.89 -15.85 -8.87
N HIS A 278 -20.29 -16.94 -9.52
CA HIS A 278 -19.39 -18.06 -9.82
C HIS A 278 -18.49 -17.73 -11.03
N CYS A 279 -17.18 -17.87 -10.83
CA CYS A 279 -16.12 -17.63 -11.81
C CYS A 279 -15.39 -18.91 -12.24
N GLY A 280 -15.29 -19.89 -11.33
CA GLY A 280 -14.52 -21.13 -11.51
C GLY A 280 -13.05 -21.01 -11.07
N ARG A 281 -12.40 -22.15 -10.77
CA ARG A 281 -11.00 -22.19 -10.26
C ARG A 281 -9.93 -21.82 -11.29
N GLY A 282 -10.21 -21.99 -12.58
CA GLY A 282 -9.34 -21.62 -13.70
C GLY A 282 -9.85 -20.41 -14.48
N TRP A 283 -10.43 -19.43 -13.79
CA TRP A 283 -11.05 -18.25 -14.42
C TRP A 283 -10.07 -17.42 -15.26
N ASP A 284 -8.76 -17.54 -15.01
CA ASP A 284 -7.67 -16.91 -15.76
C ASP A 284 -6.80 -17.92 -16.55
N GLU A 285 -7.28 -19.15 -16.77
CA GLU A 285 -6.55 -20.22 -17.46
C GLU A 285 -7.07 -20.47 -18.88
N GLY A 286 -6.16 -20.79 -19.80
CA GLY A 286 -6.45 -21.16 -21.18
C GLY A 286 -6.01 -20.12 -22.22
N HIS A 287 -6.05 -20.51 -23.50
CA HIS A 287 -5.58 -19.69 -24.63
C HIS A 287 -6.23 -18.31 -24.69
N ALA A 288 -7.50 -18.21 -24.32
CA ALA A 288 -8.25 -16.95 -24.29
C ALA A 288 -7.72 -15.93 -23.24
N TRP A 289 -6.86 -16.34 -22.31
CA TRP A 289 -6.32 -15.51 -21.22
C TRP A 289 -4.79 -15.34 -21.27
N MET A 290 -4.14 -15.89 -22.30
CA MET A 290 -2.67 -15.83 -22.46
C MET A 290 -2.15 -14.40 -22.58
N TYR A 291 -2.98 -13.50 -23.11
CA TYR A 291 -2.66 -12.10 -23.40
C TYR A 291 -3.38 -11.11 -22.47
N THR A 292 -3.87 -11.57 -21.32
CA THR A 292 -4.46 -10.70 -20.29
C THR A 292 -3.46 -10.40 -19.18
N GLY A 293 -3.75 -9.37 -18.38
CA GLY A 293 -2.92 -9.01 -17.24
C GLY A 293 -1.97 -7.83 -17.51
N LEU A 294 -0.83 -7.86 -16.84
CA LEU A 294 0.24 -6.85 -16.99
C LEU A 294 1.15 -7.21 -18.17
N ARG A 295 0.53 -7.52 -19.32
CA ARG A 295 1.18 -7.91 -20.56
C ARG A 295 0.56 -7.11 -21.70
N ASP A 296 1.38 -6.68 -22.65
CA ASP A 296 0.94 -5.92 -23.81
C ASP A 296 1.24 -6.68 -25.10
N VAL A 297 0.19 -7.00 -25.85
CA VAL A 297 0.26 -7.77 -27.09
C VAL A 297 0.97 -7.00 -28.20
N MET A 298 0.85 -5.67 -28.23
CA MET A 298 1.52 -4.87 -29.26
C MET A 298 3.02 -4.92 -29.03
N ILE A 299 3.47 -4.81 -27.77
CA ILE A 299 4.88 -4.98 -27.41
C ILE A 299 5.36 -6.40 -27.76
N ASP A 300 4.57 -7.43 -27.44
CA ASP A 300 4.87 -8.82 -27.80
C ASP A 300 4.99 -9.00 -29.33
N ALA A 301 4.09 -8.39 -30.11
CA ALA A 301 4.02 -8.52 -31.57
C ALA A 301 5.23 -7.89 -32.27
N PHE A 302 5.82 -6.84 -31.68
CA PHE A 302 7.06 -6.22 -32.16
C PHE A 302 8.32 -6.85 -31.58
N GLY A 303 8.22 -8.05 -31.02
CA GLY A 303 9.36 -8.87 -30.62
C GLY A 303 9.85 -8.64 -29.19
N GLY A 304 9.21 -7.76 -28.41
CA GLY A 304 9.53 -7.57 -26.99
C GLY A 304 10.94 -7.03 -26.69
N GLU A 305 11.72 -6.68 -27.71
CA GLU A 305 13.09 -6.12 -27.60
C GLU A 305 13.09 -4.57 -27.63
N GLY A 306 11.98 -3.95 -27.22
CA GLY A 306 11.86 -2.48 -27.12
C GLY A 306 12.41 -1.90 -25.81
N CYS A 307 12.22 -0.59 -25.60
CA CYS A 307 12.63 0.10 -24.37
C CYS A 307 11.96 -0.45 -23.10
N ILE A 308 10.86 -1.20 -23.25
CA ILE A 308 10.23 -1.99 -22.19
C ILE A 308 10.16 -3.42 -22.66
N GLY A 309 10.98 -4.26 -22.03
CA GLY A 309 11.05 -5.67 -22.33
C GLY A 309 9.97 -6.47 -21.60
N HIS A 310 10.19 -7.79 -21.57
CA HIS A 310 9.36 -8.71 -20.80
C HIS A 310 10.14 -9.29 -19.62
N ARG A 311 9.39 -9.62 -18.57
CA ARG A 311 9.90 -10.32 -17.40
C ARG A 311 9.02 -11.50 -17.07
N GLU A 312 9.66 -12.64 -16.80
CA GLU A 312 8.95 -13.80 -16.26
C GLU A 312 8.84 -13.71 -14.74
N ILE A 313 7.63 -13.85 -14.24
CA ILE A 313 7.33 -13.94 -12.81
C ILE A 313 6.62 -15.26 -12.50
N VAL A 314 6.82 -15.78 -11.30
CA VAL A 314 6.06 -16.92 -10.78
C VAL A 314 5.00 -16.38 -9.83
N SER A 315 3.73 -16.40 -10.26
CA SER A 315 2.59 -15.99 -9.44
C SER A 315 1.69 -17.20 -9.18
N LYS A 316 1.43 -17.50 -7.90
CA LYS A 316 0.62 -18.66 -7.45
C LYS A 316 1.03 -20.00 -8.09
N GLY A 317 2.31 -20.17 -8.41
CA GLY A 317 2.86 -21.39 -9.02
C GLY A 317 2.78 -21.44 -10.55
N HIS A 318 2.19 -20.43 -11.20
CA HIS A 318 2.16 -20.30 -12.66
C HIS A 318 3.29 -19.38 -13.12
N GLN A 319 4.04 -19.80 -14.14
CA GLN A 319 4.98 -18.93 -14.84
C GLN A 319 4.18 -17.97 -15.73
N ARG A 320 4.41 -16.67 -15.58
CA ARG A 320 3.71 -15.62 -16.31
C ARG A 320 4.70 -14.63 -16.87
N THR A 321 4.48 -14.23 -18.12
CA THR A 321 5.21 -13.15 -18.77
C THR A 321 4.46 -11.84 -18.54
N ILE A 322 5.14 -10.86 -17.96
CA ILE A 322 4.65 -9.50 -17.76
C ILE A 322 5.57 -8.50 -18.47
N MET A 323 5.13 -7.24 -18.61
CA MET A 323 5.99 -6.13 -18.99
C MET A 323 7.07 -5.93 -17.93
N ASP A 324 8.27 -5.51 -18.34
CA ASP A 324 9.34 -5.13 -17.41
C ASP A 324 9.03 -3.75 -16.81
N VAL A 325 8.36 -3.75 -15.66
CA VAL A 325 7.84 -2.55 -15.00
C VAL A 325 8.88 -1.97 -14.05
N ALA A 326 9.02 -0.64 -14.06
CA ALA A 326 9.87 0.08 -13.12
C ALA A 326 9.44 -0.20 -11.66
N ASN A 327 10.42 -0.45 -10.79
CA ASN A 327 10.18 -0.82 -9.40
C ASN A 327 10.69 0.24 -8.41
N SER A 328 9.83 0.61 -7.46
CA SER A 328 10.11 1.55 -6.36
C SER A 328 9.72 0.94 -5.00
N GLU A 329 10.03 1.62 -3.89
CA GLU A 329 9.63 1.15 -2.55
C GLU A 329 8.10 1.19 -2.35
N MET A 330 7.44 2.17 -2.95
CA MET A 330 5.99 2.35 -2.95
C MET A 330 5.52 2.77 -4.34
N PHE A 331 4.24 2.58 -4.65
CA PHE A 331 3.66 3.09 -5.90
C PHE A 331 3.97 4.58 -6.06
N SER A 332 4.52 4.96 -7.21
CA SER A 332 4.90 6.35 -7.48
C SER A 332 4.68 6.70 -8.95
N ILE A 333 4.35 7.97 -9.17
CA ILE A 333 4.31 8.61 -10.48
C ILE A 333 5.51 9.56 -10.52
N ASP A 334 6.38 9.40 -11.50
CA ASP A 334 7.49 10.31 -11.75
C ASP A 334 6.96 11.64 -12.29
N ALA A 335 7.29 12.75 -11.62
CA ALA A 335 6.71 14.06 -11.91
C ALA A 335 7.17 14.61 -13.27
N GLU A 336 8.42 14.36 -13.67
CA GLU A 336 8.96 14.84 -14.95
C GLU A 336 8.32 14.11 -16.12
N GLY A 337 8.31 12.77 -16.09
CA GLY A 337 7.65 11.95 -17.09
C GLY A 337 6.14 12.19 -17.17
N ALA A 338 5.49 12.40 -16.02
CA ALA A 338 4.09 12.81 -15.96
C ALA A 338 3.84 14.16 -16.64
N ALA A 339 4.67 15.17 -16.37
CA ALA A 339 4.55 16.49 -17.00
C ALA A 339 4.74 16.41 -18.52
N MET A 340 5.73 15.64 -18.99
CA MET A 340 5.97 15.42 -20.41
C MET A 340 4.79 14.71 -21.08
N PHE A 341 4.25 13.66 -20.45
CA PHE A 341 3.06 12.99 -20.96
C PHE A 341 1.85 13.94 -21.04
N MET A 342 1.61 14.75 -20.00
CA MET A 342 0.51 15.72 -20.00
C MET A 342 0.67 16.79 -21.06
N LEU A 343 1.91 17.21 -21.36
CA LEU A 343 2.20 18.23 -22.35
C LEU A 343 2.04 17.73 -23.80
N PHE A 344 2.55 16.52 -24.10
CA PHE A 344 2.64 16.03 -25.47
C PHE A 344 1.52 15.05 -25.85
N GLU A 345 1.04 14.25 -24.91
CA GLU A 345 0.20 13.08 -25.20
C GLU A 345 -1.26 13.25 -24.76
N LEU A 346 -1.55 14.12 -23.78
CA LEU A 346 -2.89 14.30 -23.20
C LEU A 346 -3.99 14.44 -24.26
N ASP A 347 -3.84 15.41 -25.18
CA ASP A 347 -4.88 15.69 -26.16
C ASP A 347 -5.09 14.51 -27.11
N ARG A 348 -4.00 13.91 -27.58
CA ARG A 348 -4.03 12.75 -28.48
C ARG A 348 -4.74 11.57 -27.83
N VAL A 349 -4.32 11.15 -26.62
CA VAL A 349 -4.91 9.96 -25.98
C VAL A 349 -6.36 10.17 -25.59
N VAL A 350 -6.76 11.39 -25.22
CA VAL A 350 -8.16 11.68 -24.93
C VAL A 350 -8.99 11.71 -26.21
N ASP A 351 -8.50 12.28 -27.31
CA ASP A 351 -9.24 12.31 -28.58
C ASP A 351 -9.36 10.93 -29.23
N ASP A 352 -8.33 10.08 -29.09
CA ASP A 352 -8.36 8.70 -29.58
C ASP A 352 -9.48 7.86 -28.91
N TRP A 353 -9.79 8.14 -27.64
CA TRP A 353 -10.77 7.38 -26.84
C TRP A 353 -12.13 8.06 -26.68
N HIS A 354 -12.18 9.40 -26.64
CA HIS A 354 -13.37 10.18 -26.31
C HIS A 354 -13.70 11.25 -27.37
N GLY A 355 -12.90 11.37 -28.42
CA GLY A 355 -13.11 12.31 -29.52
C GLY A 355 -14.22 11.87 -30.49
N PRO A 356 -14.62 12.74 -31.42
CA PRO A 356 -15.72 12.47 -32.37
C PRO A 356 -15.40 11.32 -33.34
N ASN A 357 -14.12 11.06 -33.60
CA ASN A 357 -13.64 9.98 -34.46
C ASN A 357 -13.07 8.80 -33.66
N ALA A 358 -13.33 8.74 -32.35
CA ALA A 358 -12.84 7.66 -31.50
C ALA A 358 -13.30 6.31 -32.07
N ARG A 359 -12.34 5.55 -32.58
CA ARG A 359 -12.49 4.17 -33.01
C ARG A 359 -11.48 3.36 -32.21
N PRO A 360 -11.80 2.99 -30.95
CA PRO A 360 -10.93 2.11 -30.19
C PRO A 360 -10.70 0.88 -31.05
N LEU A 361 -9.46 0.70 -31.51
CA LEU A 361 -9.09 -0.40 -32.39
C LEU A 361 -9.04 -1.65 -31.52
N LEU A 362 -10.21 -2.23 -31.27
CA LEU A 362 -10.36 -3.50 -30.58
C LEU A 362 -10.01 -4.58 -31.59
N MET A 363 -8.73 -4.95 -31.63
CA MET A 363 -8.34 -6.21 -32.24
C MET A 363 -9.01 -7.34 -31.44
N GLU A 364 -9.64 -8.30 -32.12
CA GLU A 364 -10.41 -9.36 -31.48
C GLU A 364 -9.61 -10.03 -30.34
N GLY A 365 -10.16 -10.01 -29.12
CA GLY A 365 -9.51 -10.56 -27.92
C GLY A 365 -8.85 -9.53 -26.99
N HIS A 366 -8.69 -8.28 -27.43
CA HIS A 366 -8.17 -7.20 -26.59
C HIS A 366 -9.27 -6.62 -25.70
N HIS A 367 -8.96 -6.52 -24.41
CA HIS A 367 -9.80 -5.95 -23.38
C HIS A 367 -9.36 -4.50 -23.16
N VAL A 368 -10.32 -3.61 -23.00
CA VAL A 368 -10.13 -2.20 -22.68
C VAL A 368 -9.49 -2.06 -21.29
N ALA A 369 -9.73 -3.03 -20.40
CA ALA A 369 -9.16 -3.08 -19.07
C ALA A 369 -7.63 -3.00 -19.09
N GLY A 370 -7.10 -2.08 -18.30
CA GLY A 370 -5.66 -1.90 -18.11
C GLY A 370 -4.90 -1.22 -19.24
N VAL A 371 -5.55 -0.78 -20.34
CA VAL A 371 -4.84 -0.14 -21.47
C VAL A 371 -4.09 1.10 -21.00
N GLU A 372 -4.78 2.00 -20.29
CA GLU A 372 -4.16 3.22 -19.76
C GLU A 372 -3.08 2.90 -18.72
N TYR A 373 -3.31 1.93 -17.83
CA TYR A 373 -2.31 1.50 -16.85
C TYR A 373 -1.03 1.00 -17.52
N ARG A 374 -1.17 0.12 -18.52
CA ARG A 374 -0.03 -0.39 -19.31
C ARG A 374 0.65 0.72 -20.09
N ASN A 375 -0.10 1.67 -20.65
CA ASN A 375 0.48 2.81 -21.34
C ASN A 375 1.33 3.68 -20.40
N TYR A 376 0.89 3.93 -19.17
CA TYR A 376 1.69 4.67 -18.18
C TYR A 376 2.97 3.93 -17.78
N VAL A 377 2.91 2.60 -17.69
CA VAL A 377 4.10 1.76 -17.57
C VAL A 377 4.98 1.91 -18.80
N SER A 378 4.39 1.89 -20.00
CA SER A 378 5.08 2.03 -21.30
C SER A 378 5.85 3.35 -21.44
N TYR A 379 5.31 4.43 -20.90
CA TYR A 379 5.99 5.73 -20.85
C TYR A 379 7.07 5.82 -19.76
N GLY A 380 7.16 4.84 -18.86
CA GLY A 380 8.20 4.75 -17.83
C GLY A 380 7.98 5.64 -16.60
N PHE A 381 6.90 6.45 -16.54
CA PHE A 381 6.65 7.33 -15.40
C PHE A 381 5.85 6.67 -14.27
N LEU A 382 5.28 5.48 -14.48
CA LEU A 382 4.60 4.72 -13.42
C LEU A 382 5.51 3.63 -12.87
N SER A 383 5.81 3.71 -11.57
CA SER A 383 6.57 2.68 -10.87
C SER A 383 5.71 1.90 -9.88
N VAL A 384 5.96 0.60 -9.81
CA VAL A 384 5.23 -0.35 -8.97
C VAL A 384 6.07 -0.70 -7.74
N ALA A 385 5.40 -0.79 -6.58
CA ALA A 385 6.02 -1.26 -5.35
C ALA A 385 6.62 -2.67 -5.54
N LYS A 386 7.88 -2.84 -5.14
CA LYS A 386 8.62 -4.13 -5.24
C LYS A 386 7.79 -5.30 -4.71
N GLY A 387 7.61 -6.34 -5.53
CA GLY A 387 6.88 -7.55 -5.16
C GLY A 387 5.35 -7.46 -5.30
N GLN A 388 4.81 -6.35 -5.81
CA GLN A 388 3.36 -6.20 -6.09
C GLN A 388 2.99 -6.49 -7.56
N GLU A 389 3.96 -6.79 -8.43
CA GLU A 389 3.76 -6.99 -9.87
C GLU A 389 2.79 -8.15 -10.13
N GLY A 390 2.98 -9.27 -9.43
CA GLY A 390 2.09 -10.44 -9.55
C GLY A 390 0.65 -10.17 -9.09
N LYS A 391 0.47 -9.26 -8.13
CA LYS A 391 -0.86 -8.85 -7.65
C LYS A 391 -1.53 -7.91 -8.65
N ILE A 392 -0.78 -7.00 -9.26
CA ILE A 392 -1.28 -6.10 -10.30
C ILE A 392 -1.67 -6.89 -11.55
N ASP A 393 -0.84 -7.85 -11.98
CA ASP A 393 -1.17 -8.78 -13.05
C ASP A 393 -2.49 -9.53 -12.78
N GLU A 394 -2.63 -10.11 -11.58
CA GLU A 394 -3.87 -10.78 -11.16
C GLU A 394 -5.09 -9.84 -11.21
N ILE A 395 -4.94 -8.60 -10.73
CA ILE A 395 -6.01 -7.60 -10.79
C ILE A 395 -6.40 -7.30 -12.24
N LEU A 396 -5.44 -7.08 -13.13
CA LEU A 396 -5.70 -6.79 -14.55
C LEU A 396 -6.40 -7.95 -15.26
N ARG A 397 -5.98 -9.20 -14.99
CA ARG A 397 -6.65 -10.41 -15.51
C ARG A 397 -8.10 -10.48 -15.03
N ARG A 398 -8.32 -10.24 -13.74
CA ARG A 398 -9.66 -10.21 -13.15
C ARG A 398 -10.53 -9.12 -13.77
N THR A 399 -9.95 -7.96 -14.03
CA THR A 399 -10.65 -6.86 -14.69
C THR A 399 -11.04 -7.25 -16.12
N ALA A 400 -10.14 -7.86 -16.89
CA ALA A 400 -10.46 -8.39 -18.22
C ALA A 400 -11.58 -9.44 -18.17
N TRP A 401 -11.58 -10.29 -17.14
CA TRP A 401 -12.65 -11.28 -16.92
C TRP A 401 -14.01 -10.63 -16.67
N ARG A 402 -14.05 -9.60 -15.82
CA ARG A 402 -15.28 -8.82 -15.56
C ARG A 402 -15.79 -8.14 -16.80
N GLU A 403 -14.89 -7.56 -17.58
CA GLU A 403 -15.21 -6.90 -18.84
C GLU A 403 -15.88 -7.87 -19.83
N ARG A 404 -15.35 -9.07 -20.02
CA ARG A 404 -15.99 -10.05 -20.93
C ARG A 404 -17.42 -10.45 -20.51
N LEU A 405 -17.76 -10.26 -19.24
CA LEU A 405 -19.07 -10.64 -18.67
C LEU A 405 -20.04 -9.48 -18.46
N GLY A 406 -19.68 -8.25 -18.82
CA GLY A 406 -20.54 -7.07 -18.55
C GLY A 406 -20.51 -6.61 -17.09
N LEU A 407 -19.46 -6.97 -16.34
CA LEU A 407 -19.30 -6.67 -14.90
C LEU A 407 -18.26 -5.57 -14.62
N ALA A 408 -17.59 -5.06 -15.65
CA ALA A 408 -16.69 -3.91 -15.53
C ALA A 408 -17.50 -2.61 -15.35
N GLY A 409 -16.94 -1.64 -14.65
CA GLY A 409 -17.64 -0.45 -14.17
C GLY A 409 -18.32 0.39 -15.24
N TYR A 410 -17.68 0.59 -16.40
CA TYR A 410 -18.19 1.43 -17.49
C TYR A 410 -19.32 0.77 -18.31
N GLN A 411 -19.56 -0.53 -18.12
CA GLN A 411 -20.57 -1.32 -18.81
C GLN A 411 -21.39 -2.16 -17.81
N TYR A 412 -21.36 -1.76 -16.53
CA TYR A 412 -21.93 -2.53 -15.45
C TYR A 412 -23.46 -2.51 -15.52
N GLU A 413 -24.06 -3.70 -15.59
CA GLU A 413 -25.51 -3.87 -15.53
C GLU A 413 -25.91 -4.63 -14.26
N HIS A 414 -26.62 -3.95 -13.36
CA HIS A 414 -27.00 -4.53 -12.06
C HIS A 414 -27.88 -5.78 -12.21
N ALA A 415 -28.88 -5.74 -13.10
CA ALA A 415 -29.79 -6.87 -13.33
C ALA A 415 -29.05 -8.11 -13.83
N ARG A 416 -28.08 -7.94 -14.73
CA ARG A 416 -27.23 -9.02 -15.23
C ARG A 416 -26.34 -9.62 -14.13
N ALA A 417 -25.69 -8.76 -13.35
CA ALA A 417 -24.86 -9.21 -12.23
C ALA A 417 -25.68 -9.98 -11.17
N LEU A 418 -26.90 -9.50 -10.89
CA LEU A 418 -27.84 -10.16 -9.98
C LEU A 418 -28.26 -11.53 -10.51
N ALA A 419 -28.59 -11.64 -11.80
CA ALA A 419 -28.95 -12.91 -12.44
C ALA A 419 -27.82 -13.95 -12.42
N MET A 420 -26.56 -13.52 -12.45
CA MET A 420 -25.38 -14.39 -12.33
C MET A 420 -25.06 -14.81 -10.89
N SER A 421 -25.71 -14.20 -9.89
CA SER A 421 -25.35 -14.37 -8.48
C SER A 421 -26.20 -15.44 -7.78
N VAL A 422 -25.57 -16.24 -6.92
CA VAL A 422 -26.17 -17.27 -6.06
C VAL A 422 -26.13 -16.86 -4.59
N GLU A 423 -27.05 -17.37 -3.76
CA GLU A 423 -27.18 -16.97 -2.34
C GLU A 423 -26.10 -17.54 -1.45
N ALA A 424 -25.70 -18.80 -1.68
CA ALA A 424 -24.62 -19.45 -0.97
C ALA A 424 -23.58 -19.95 -1.98
N PRO A 425 -22.28 -19.73 -1.73
CA PRO A 425 -21.24 -20.34 -2.55
C PRO A 425 -21.30 -21.85 -2.31
N VAL A 426 -21.33 -22.65 -3.37
CA VAL A 426 -21.27 -24.10 -3.23
C VAL A 426 -19.82 -24.45 -2.87
N PRO A 427 -19.55 -25.00 -1.67
CA PRO A 427 -18.20 -25.41 -1.31
C PRO A 427 -17.80 -26.58 -2.20
N ILE A 428 -16.77 -26.37 -3.01
CA ILE A 428 -16.22 -27.45 -3.83
C ILE A 428 -15.40 -28.34 -2.90
N ILE A 429 -15.93 -29.51 -2.57
CA ILE A 429 -15.18 -30.54 -1.86
C ILE A 429 -14.08 -31.01 -2.81
N PRO A 430 -12.78 -30.75 -2.52
CA PRO A 430 -11.70 -31.20 -3.39
C PRO A 430 -11.78 -32.72 -3.50
N SER A 431 -11.59 -33.23 -4.72
CA SER A 431 -11.61 -34.68 -4.94
C SER A 431 -10.51 -35.33 -4.07
N GLN A 432 -10.70 -36.59 -3.67
CA GLN A 432 -9.68 -37.30 -2.90
C GLN A 432 -8.32 -37.31 -3.63
N GLU A 433 -8.34 -37.34 -4.97
CA GLU A 433 -7.15 -37.28 -5.81
C GLU A 433 -6.43 -35.93 -5.71
N GLU A 434 -7.16 -34.80 -5.73
CA GLU A 434 -6.59 -33.47 -5.56
C GLU A 434 -5.96 -33.27 -4.18
N VAL A 435 -6.63 -33.76 -3.13
CA VAL A 435 -6.11 -33.71 -1.75
C VAL A 435 -4.83 -34.53 -1.64
N LEU A 436 -4.82 -35.74 -2.20
CA LEU A 436 -3.63 -36.60 -2.21
C LEU A 436 -2.50 -36.01 -3.05
N ALA A 437 -2.80 -35.36 -4.18
CA ALA A 437 -1.82 -34.67 -5.01
C ALA A 437 -1.18 -33.47 -4.29
N LYS A 438 -1.99 -32.65 -3.62
CA LYS A 438 -1.51 -31.54 -2.79
C LYS A 438 -0.61 -32.03 -1.66
N GLN A 439 -1.03 -33.08 -0.94
CA GLN A 439 -0.19 -33.71 0.09
C GLN A 439 1.14 -34.26 -0.46
N ARG A 440 1.11 -34.92 -1.63
CA ARG A 440 2.34 -35.39 -2.31
C ARG A 440 3.28 -34.25 -2.65
N ASN A 441 2.75 -33.14 -3.17
CA ASN A 441 3.51 -31.95 -3.53
C ASN A 441 4.10 -31.26 -2.29
N GLU A 442 3.34 -31.11 -1.20
CA GLU A 442 3.82 -30.57 0.07
C GLU A 442 4.93 -31.44 0.67
N ILE A 443 4.78 -32.77 0.63
CA ILE A 443 5.82 -33.71 1.08
C ILE A 443 7.07 -33.57 0.22
N LYS A 444 6.92 -33.47 -1.11
CA LYS A 444 8.05 -33.30 -2.05
C LYS A 444 8.78 -31.98 -1.79
N ALA A 445 8.05 -30.86 -1.69
CA ALA A 445 8.61 -29.55 -1.39
C ALA A 445 9.32 -29.54 -0.03
N ARG A 446 8.73 -30.14 1.01
CA ARG A 446 9.37 -30.27 2.32
C ARG A 446 10.64 -31.11 2.28
N ARG A 447 10.67 -32.18 1.47
CA ARG A 447 11.87 -33.01 1.24
C ARG A 447 12.94 -32.20 0.51
N GLU A 448 12.59 -31.43 -0.50
CA GLU A 448 13.50 -30.58 -1.27
C GLU A 448 14.08 -29.45 -0.42
N ALA A 449 13.26 -28.73 0.33
CA ALA A 449 13.72 -27.71 1.28
C ALA A 449 14.69 -28.28 2.32
N LYS A 450 14.39 -29.47 2.86
CA LYS A 450 15.30 -30.17 3.77
C LYS A 450 16.60 -30.58 3.09
N ARG A 451 16.56 -31.05 1.83
CA ARG A 451 17.76 -31.37 1.04
C ARG A 451 18.61 -30.13 0.79
N GLN A 452 18.01 -28.98 0.46
CA GLN A 452 18.71 -27.71 0.28
C GLN A 452 19.34 -27.22 1.59
N GLN A 453 18.62 -27.31 2.71
CA GLN A 453 19.15 -26.94 4.03
C GLN A 453 20.36 -27.81 4.41
N ILE A 454 20.29 -29.12 4.15
CA ILE A 454 21.40 -30.05 4.38
C ILE A 454 22.57 -29.76 3.43
N ALA A 455 22.29 -29.38 2.18
CA ALA A 455 23.32 -29.02 1.19
C ALA A 455 24.09 -27.75 1.59
N GLN A 456 23.40 -26.77 2.17
CA GLN A 456 23.99 -25.50 2.63
C GLN A 456 24.73 -25.64 3.98
N GLN A 457 24.53 -26.74 4.71
CA GLN A 457 25.21 -26.98 5.98
C GLN A 457 26.71 -27.22 5.76
N ARG A 458 27.52 -26.26 6.21
CA ARG A 458 28.98 -26.34 6.16
C ARG A 458 29.54 -26.81 7.50
N MET A 459 30.45 -27.78 7.44
CA MET A 459 31.10 -28.37 8.62
C MET A 459 32.51 -27.82 8.76
N SER A 460 32.90 -27.49 9.98
CA SER A 460 34.28 -27.13 10.33
C SER A 460 35.08 -28.34 10.78
N LEU A 461 36.41 -28.20 10.87
CA LEU A 461 37.28 -29.22 11.44
C LEU A 461 36.88 -29.60 12.88
N ALA A 462 36.41 -28.64 13.67
CA ALA A 462 35.93 -28.90 15.03
C ALA A 462 34.68 -29.79 15.01
N ASP A 463 33.78 -29.58 14.05
CA ASP A 463 32.58 -30.41 13.89
C ASP A 463 32.93 -31.83 13.43
N LEU A 464 33.97 -32.00 12.59
CA LEU A 464 34.45 -33.33 12.19
C LEU A 464 35.04 -34.12 13.38
N HIS A 465 35.86 -33.47 14.21
CA HIS A 465 36.41 -34.10 15.41
C HIS A 465 35.33 -34.41 16.46
N ARG A 466 34.36 -33.51 16.65
CA ARG A 466 33.30 -33.66 17.67
C ARG A 466 32.22 -34.66 17.25
N ASP A 467 31.75 -34.57 16.01
CA ASP A 467 30.50 -35.22 15.59
C ASP A 467 30.69 -36.44 14.68
N TRP A 468 31.87 -36.62 14.09
CA TRP A 468 32.11 -37.67 13.11
C TRP A 468 33.12 -38.73 13.53
N ALA A 469 34.31 -38.35 14.00
CA ALA A 469 35.30 -39.26 14.58
C ALA A 469 36.47 -38.47 15.18
N PRO A 470 36.73 -38.49 16.50
CA PRO A 470 37.85 -37.77 17.09
C PRO A 470 39.21 -38.44 16.81
N ASP A 471 39.21 -39.76 16.59
CA ASP A 471 40.37 -40.63 16.34
C ASP A 471 40.92 -40.51 14.90
N VAL A 472 40.14 -39.93 13.98
CA VAL A 472 40.62 -39.62 12.64
C VAL A 472 41.41 -38.31 12.67
N SER A 473 42.62 -38.35 12.11
CA SER A 473 43.48 -37.17 11.99
C SER A 473 43.02 -36.22 10.88
N TRP A 474 41.81 -35.62 11.02
CA TRP A 474 41.19 -34.75 10.02
C TRP A 474 42.10 -33.61 9.58
N ARG A 475 42.82 -32.98 10.52
CA ARG A 475 43.76 -31.90 10.22
C ARG A 475 44.88 -32.33 9.26
N ARG A 476 45.43 -33.53 9.42
CA ARG A 476 46.47 -34.07 8.51
C ARG A 476 45.90 -34.35 7.12
N LEU A 477 44.66 -34.86 7.05
CA LEU A 477 43.99 -35.13 5.76
C LEU A 477 43.73 -33.84 4.97
N VAL A 478 43.42 -32.73 5.64
CA VAL A 478 43.30 -31.42 5.01
C VAL A 478 44.67 -30.88 4.57
N GLN A 479 45.69 -30.98 5.43
CA GLN A 479 47.05 -30.51 5.11
C GLN A 479 47.69 -31.27 3.94
N GLN A 480 47.40 -32.57 3.80
CA GLN A 480 47.85 -33.40 2.68
C GLN A 480 47.02 -33.21 1.41
N GLY A 481 46.03 -32.30 1.41
CA GLY A 481 45.15 -32.05 0.26
C GLY A 481 44.14 -33.16 -0.04
N LYS A 482 44.13 -34.25 0.75
CA LYS A 482 43.21 -35.39 0.56
C LYS A 482 41.77 -35.03 0.90
N LEU A 483 41.55 -34.13 1.87
CA LEU A 483 40.24 -33.57 2.21
C LEU A 483 40.20 -32.08 1.83
N LYS A 484 39.48 -31.75 0.75
CA LYS A 484 39.36 -30.37 0.26
C LYS A 484 38.41 -29.56 1.16
N MET A 485 38.98 -28.63 1.93
CA MET A 485 38.21 -27.67 2.76
C MET A 485 38.57 -26.23 2.38
N PRO A 486 37.78 -25.56 1.51
CA PRO A 486 38.02 -24.17 1.14
C PRO A 486 38.09 -23.26 2.36
N ALA A 487 39.09 -22.38 2.37
CA ALA A 487 39.28 -21.35 3.38
C ALA A 487 38.38 -20.15 3.04
N ILE A 488 37.46 -19.81 3.95
CA ILE A 488 36.54 -18.69 3.74
C ILE A 488 36.89 -17.59 4.74
N PRO A 489 37.14 -16.35 4.27
CA PRO A 489 37.41 -15.23 5.15
C PRO A 489 36.16 -14.87 5.95
N ARG A 490 36.31 -14.72 7.26
CA ARG A 490 35.25 -14.26 8.16
C ARG A 490 35.83 -13.23 9.12
N THR A 491 35.12 -12.12 9.28
CA THR A 491 35.46 -11.10 10.26
C THR A 491 35.05 -11.56 11.66
N LYS A 492 35.99 -11.52 12.61
CA LYS A 492 35.74 -11.77 14.03
C LYS A 492 36.52 -10.75 14.85
N ASN A 493 35.82 -9.95 15.65
CA ASN A 493 36.40 -8.89 16.50
C ASN A 493 37.34 -7.95 15.71
N GLY A 494 36.92 -7.49 14.53
CA GLY A 494 37.70 -6.57 13.69
C GLY A 494 38.91 -7.19 12.96
N ARG A 495 39.21 -8.49 13.14
CA ARG A 495 40.26 -9.20 12.39
C ARG A 495 39.68 -10.19 11.39
N LEU A 496 40.31 -10.31 10.22
CA LEU A 496 40.00 -11.32 9.22
C LEU A 496 40.59 -12.67 9.64
N VAL A 497 39.74 -13.68 9.79
CA VAL A 497 40.14 -15.05 10.13
C VAL A 497 39.63 -16.00 9.04
N LEU A 498 40.52 -16.82 8.50
CA LEU A 498 40.17 -17.87 7.55
C LEU A 498 39.62 -19.10 8.28
N ARG A 499 38.42 -19.55 7.91
CA ARG A 499 37.87 -20.84 8.37
C ARG A 499 37.80 -21.84 7.23
N HIS A 500 38.40 -23.00 7.46
CA HIS A 500 38.28 -24.15 6.56
C HIS A 500 36.93 -24.83 6.79
N LEU A 501 36.09 -24.85 5.77
CA LEU A 501 34.76 -25.45 5.81
C LEU A 501 34.59 -26.45 4.67
N ILE A 502 33.81 -27.51 4.92
CA ILE A 502 33.44 -28.49 3.89
C ILE A 502 31.93 -28.62 3.81
N THR A 503 31.39 -28.77 2.61
CA THR A 503 29.98 -29.11 2.44
C THR A 503 29.76 -30.57 2.78
N ARG A 504 28.56 -30.89 3.26
CA ARG A 504 28.24 -32.26 3.66
C ARG A 504 28.33 -33.27 2.50
N TYR A 505 27.98 -32.85 1.29
CA TYR A 505 28.12 -33.68 0.09
C TYR A 505 29.59 -33.97 -0.27
N ALA A 506 30.45 -32.95 -0.27
CA ALA A 506 31.87 -33.15 -0.55
C ALA A 506 32.53 -34.06 0.50
N PHE A 507 32.11 -33.95 1.76
CA PHE A 507 32.56 -34.85 2.82
C PHE A 507 32.08 -36.29 2.64
N LEU A 508 30.83 -36.50 2.22
CA LEU A 508 30.30 -37.84 1.94
C LEU A 508 30.99 -38.49 0.73
N SER A 509 31.24 -37.74 -0.34
CA SER A 509 32.05 -38.20 -1.49
C SER A 509 33.44 -38.63 -1.05
N PHE A 510 34.11 -37.79 -0.25
CA PHE A 510 35.40 -38.13 0.33
C PHE A 510 35.37 -39.42 1.14
N LEU A 511 34.33 -39.65 1.96
CA LEU A 511 34.22 -40.89 2.71
C LEU A 511 34.03 -42.10 1.79
N GLN A 512 33.23 -41.99 0.74
CA GLN A 512 33.03 -43.07 -0.26
C GLN A 512 34.34 -43.45 -0.94
N GLU A 513 35.16 -42.46 -1.29
CA GLU A 513 36.48 -42.64 -1.89
C GLU A 513 37.54 -43.15 -0.89
N ASN A 514 37.26 -43.11 0.43
CA ASN A 514 38.20 -43.50 1.49
C ASN A 514 37.58 -44.53 2.46
N PRO A 515 37.48 -45.82 2.07
CA PRO A 515 36.76 -46.86 2.82
C PRO A 515 37.26 -47.07 4.26
N LEU A 516 38.57 -46.93 4.50
CA LEU A 516 39.17 -47.07 5.83
C LEU A 516 38.74 -45.95 6.79
N VAL A 517 38.64 -44.71 6.29
CA VAL A 517 38.15 -43.58 7.07
C VAL A 517 36.65 -43.73 7.31
N MET A 518 35.90 -44.19 6.30
CA MET A 518 34.47 -44.49 6.44
C MET A 518 34.22 -45.55 7.51
N GLN A 519 35.00 -46.63 7.57
CA GLN A 519 34.85 -47.67 8.61
C GLN A 519 35.06 -47.11 10.02
N ARG A 520 36.08 -46.25 10.23
CA ARG A 520 36.32 -45.61 11.54
C ARG A 520 35.19 -44.67 11.95
N VAL A 521 34.72 -43.84 11.01
CA VAL A 521 33.55 -42.97 11.21
C VAL A 521 32.30 -43.79 11.52
N ARG A 522 32.07 -44.90 10.80
CA ARG A 522 30.95 -45.82 11.06
C ARG A 522 31.06 -46.40 12.46
N HIS A 523 32.23 -46.91 12.86
CA HIS A 523 32.47 -47.50 14.18
C HIS A 523 32.26 -46.48 15.32
N PHE A 524 32.76 -45.25 15.17
CA PHE A 524 32.55 -44.19 16.15
C PHE A 524 31.05 -43.84 16.28
N ARG A 525 30.35 -43.73 15.14
CA ARG A 525 28.93 -43.36 15.13
C ARG A 525 28.01 -44.50 15.56
N THR A 526 28.35 -45.77 15.34
CA THR A 526 27.60 -46.90 15.90
C THR A 526 27.78 -47.00 17.41
N ARG A 527 28.98 -46.73 17.95
CA ARG A 527 29.19 -46.61 19.41
C ARG A 527 28.39 -45.47 20.03
N ARG A 528 28.29 -44.33 19.33
CA ARG A 528 27.49 -43.17 19.78
C ARG A 528 25.97 -43.39 19.61
N ARG A 529 25.52 -44.30 18.72
CA ARG A 529 24.10 -44.61 18.49
C ARG A 529 23.40 -45.30 19.66
N ASN A 530 24.13 -45.89 20.60
CA ASN A 530 23.54 -46.42 21.84
C ASN A 530 23.06 -45.30 22.79
N SER A 531 23.35 -44.03 22.50
CA SER A 531 22.69 -42.89 23.10
C SER A 531 22.14 -41.95 22.01
N VAL A 532 20.90 -42.24 21.60
CA VAL A 532 19.95 -41.35 20.89
C VAL A 532 20.52 -40.60 19.68
N THR A 533 20.21 -41.05 18.45
CA THR A 533 19.56 -40.28 17.34
C THR A 533 19.68 -41.03 15.98
N ARG A 534 18.60 -40.93 15.20
CA ARG A 534 18.22 -41.55 13.91
C ARG A 534 19.29 -41.79 12.83
N ASP A 535 18.96 -42.79 12.01
CA ASP A 535 19.71 -43.34 10.89
C ASP A 535 19.99 -42.34 9.75
N LEU A 536 21.24 -42.34 9.27
CA LEU A 536 21.72 -41.50 8.16
C LEU A 536 22.46 -42.33 7.09
N PHE A 537 22.51 -43.66 7.23
CA PHE A 537 23.16 -44.53 6.24
C PHE A 537 22.18 -45.16 5.24
N GLY A 538 20.87 -44.92 5.37
CA GLY A 538 19.84 -45.30 4.39
C GLY A 538 19.66 -44.32 3.22
N MET A 539 20.74 -43.74 2.68
CA MET A 539 20.69 -42.91 1.45
C MET A 539 21.76 -43.30 0.42
N ALA A 540 22.25 -44.54 0.48
CA ALA A 540 23.17 -45.09 -0.53
C ALA A 540 22.74 -46.51 -0.97
N ALA A 541 21.43 -46.68 -1.19
CA ALA A 541 20.82 -47.73 -1.97
C ALA A 541 19.66 -47.11 -2.78
#